data_AF-A0A3D9RPF5-F1
#
_entry.id   AF-A0A3D9RPF5-F1
#
_cell.length_a   1.000
_cell.length_b   1.000
_cell.length_c   1.000
_cell.angle_alpha   90.00
_cell.angle_beta   90.00
_cell.angle_gamma   90.00
#
_symmetry.space_group_name_H-M   'P 1'
#
loop_
_entity.id
_entity.type
_entity.pdbx_description
1 polymer ?
#
loop_
_entity_poly.entity_id
_entity_poly.type
_entity_poly.pdbx_seq_one_letter_code
_entity_poly.pdbx_strand_id
1 'polypeptide(L)'
;MKLEKFVLKISLLALIFVFAQCNDDALIDDVLVIDDTTVEMSSKGKPDTTGETFGNNLSFPVIWSDGVTKALQGVEGEYSITGEWWGVWNEDPIDPQAPLYSCGPYIGDDEPCIDAEYRAYVQKDENNVWQASNGFPDEFGKSTINVDFIDWGDNLESVDWYTKSQVRVEVVLLEGLATPVTQFAMRHVDSWGADEVHGLQTSLDGTTVMYGLGDQATVYSPNARFTIQKLNVDKNDGRLNSLEWIPEVGWNELGGSLDDLVNDAIFNEQAGAEVNVKGKIIYGTTWNVRSFNEGEGYYRLTFSFDPNTNLNTYFDATTEIIIPEEEEELSAKSEAEGGDSGGGTAVKREDHNLTYMDILIKARGTGQGGGNSGGGVGSGGGVDGNHGGGTGTVGSGNGSGSGSGHN
;
A
#
# COMPACT_ATOMS: atom_id res chain seq x y z
N MET A 1 -73.11 34.42 -11.97
CA MET A 1 -72.76 34.28 -10.54
C MET A 1 -71.24 34.19 -10.47
N LYS A 2 -70.58 35.30 -10.13
CA LYS A 2 -69.86 35.51 -8.85
C LYS A 2 -68.65 34.57 -8.76
N LEU A 3 -67.40 34.98 -9.03
CA LEU A 3 -66.57 35.97 -8.29
C LEU A 3 -66.70 35.80 -6.76
N GLU A 4 -65.55 35.74 -6.08
CA GLU A 4 -65.32 35.43 -4.65
C GLU A 4 -65.08 33.92 -4.42
N LYS A 5 -63.85 33.46 -4.19
CA LYS A 5 -63.01 33.79 -3.02
C LYS A 5 -61.53 33.92 -3.38
N PHE A 6 -61.13 35.18 -3.51
CA PHE A 6 -59.79 35.68 -3.27
C PHE A 6 -59.58 35.76 -1.74
N VAL A 7 -58.32 35.78 -1.30
CA VAL A 7 -57.83 36.06 0.07
C VAL A 7 -57.88 34.88 1.05
N LEU A 8 -56.73 34.23 1.26
CA LEU A 8 -55.93 34.34 2.50
C LEU A 8 -54.85 33.25 2.53
N LYS A 9 -53.64 33.58 2.06
CA LYS A 9 -52.33 33.16 2.61
C LYS A 9 -51.22 33.78 1.77
N ILE A 10 -51.12 35.09 1.97
CA ILE A 10 -49.88 35.86 1.96
C ILE A 10 -48.87 35.19 2.92
N SER A 11 -47.58 35.40 2.65
CA SER A 11 -46.39 34.96 3.40
C SER A 11 -45.81 33.61 3.02
N LEU A 12 -45.05 33.58 1.92
CA LEU A 12 -43.59 33.32 1.98
C LEU A 12 -42.93 33.65 0.63
N LEU A 13 -43.04 34.90 0.17
CA LEU A 13 -42.26 35.42 -0.96
C LEU A 13 -41.72 36.79 -0.57
N ALA A 14 -40.73 36.78 0.31
CA ALA A 14 -39.92 37.94 0.68
C ALA A 14 -38.62 37.44 1.35
N LEU A 15 -37.67 36.98 0.54
CA LEU A 15 -36.24 37.20 0.76
C LEU A 15 -35.45 36.82 -0.51
N ILE A 16 -35.36 37.77 -1.43
CA ILE A 16 -34.25 37.90 -2.39
C ILE A 16 -33.55 39.22 -2.00
N PHE A 17 -32.23 39.25 -2.23
CA PHE A 17 -31.27 40.36 -2.07
C PHE A 17 -30.60 40.46 -0.70
N VAL A 18 -29.41 39.84 -0.56
CA VAL A 18 -28.06 40.45 -0.71
C VAL A 18 -27.08 39.26 -0.87
N PHE A 19 -26.09 39.11 -1.77
CA PHE A 19 -25.24 40.00 -2.55
C PHE A 19 -24.86 39.32 -3.88
N ALA A 20 -24.78 40.11 -4.95
CA ALA A 20 -24.02 39.84 -6.16
C ALA A 20 -23.14 41.07 -6.45
N GLN A 21 -22.03 40.84 -7.18
CA GLN A 21 -20.97 41.78 -7.62
C GLN A 21 -19.80 41.91 -6.62
N CYS A 22 -18.53 41.81 -7.01
CA CYS A 22 -17.89 42.21 -8.26
C CYS A 22 -16.90 41.18 -8.82
N ASN A 23 -16.86 41.16 -10.15
CA ASN A 23 -15.70 40.79 -10.96
C ASN A 23 -14.75 42.00 -10.96
N ASP A 24 -13.45 41.80 -10.80
CA ASP A 24 -12.43 42.75 -11.26
C ASP A 24 -11.16 41.95 -11.62
N ASP A 25 -10.89 41.89 -12.93
CA ASP A 25 -9.54 41.76 -13.46
C ASP A 25 -8.78 43.06 -13.12
N ALA A 26 -7.69 42.95 -12.38
CA ALA A 26 -6.67 43.99 -12.31
C ALA A 26 -5.28 43.35 -12.26
N LEU A 27 -4.54 43.61 -13.33
CA LEU A 27 -3.10 43.44 -13.49
C LEU A 27 -2.31 43.90 -12.25
N ILE A 28 -1.52 42.98 -11.67
CA ILE A 28 -0.22 43.29 -11.06
C ILE A 28 0.75 42.18 -11.50
N ASP A 29 1.64 42.58 -12.41
CA ASP A 29 2.96 42.00 -12.58
C ASP A 29 3.81 42.50 -11.40
N ASP A 30 4.26 41.60 -10.53
CA ASP A 30 5.53 41.71 -9.81
C ASP A 30 5.79 40.39 -9.05
N VAL A 31 6.69 39.59 -9.64
CA VAL A 31 7.73 38.78 -8.98
C VAL A 31 7.55 38.58 -7.48
N LEU A 32 7.14 37.37 -7.06
CA LEU A 32 7.58 36.77 -5.80
C LEU A 32 7.38 35.24 -5.86
N VAL A 33 8.50 34.55 -5.69
CA VAL A 33 8.72 33.13 -5.40
C VAL A 33 7.55 32.51 -4.61
N ILE A 34 6.85 31.53 -5.20
CA ILE A 34 5.89 30.70 -4.46
C ILE A 34 6.61 29.42 -4.05
N ASP A 35 6.64 29.29 -2.74
CA ASP A 35 7.09 28.20 -1.89
C ASP A 35 6.40 26.88 -2.24
N ASP A 36 7.20 25.83 -2.31
CA ASP A 36 6.82 24.47 -2.67
C ASP A 36 6.30 23.77 -1.39
N THR A 37 5.09 24.14 -0.95
CA THR A 37 4.47 23.53 0.23
C THR A 37 3.43 22.48 -0.17
N THR A 38 3.78 21.23 0.12
CA THR A 38 2.87 20.13 0.51
C THR A 38 1.78 19.75 -0.49
N VAL A 39 2.14 18.93 -1.46
CA VAL A 39 1.19 17.96 -2.04
C VAL A 39 1.11 16.78 -1.07
N GLU A 40 0.31 16.94 -0.01
CA GLU A 40 -0.21 15.79 0.74
C GLU A 40 -1.18 15.04 -0.17
N MET A 41 -0.85 13.78 -0.49
CA MET A 41 -1.80 12.94 -1.19
C MET A 41 -3.01 12.68 -0.30
N SER A 42 -4.18 12.85 -0.89
CA SER A 42 -5.48 12.77 -0.24
C SER A 42 -5.79 11.34 0.23
N SER A 43 -5.36 10.99 1.43
CA SER A 43 -6.06 10.00 2.23
C SER A 43 -7.39 10.62 2.69
N LYS A 44 -8.44 10.55 1.87
CA LYS A 44 -9.82 10.69 2.40
C LYS A 44 -10.26 9.43 3.16
N GLY A 45 -9.36 8.93 4.01
CA GLY A 45 -9.70 8.19 5.21
C GLY A 45 -10.15 9.19 6.27
N LYS A 46 -11.04 8.76 7.16
CA LYS A 46 -11.47 9.52 8.34
C LYS A 46 -10.20 9.93 9.12
N PRO A 47 -10.11 11.16 9.67
CA PRO A 47 -8.96 11.56 10.47
C PRO A 47 -8.73 10.52 11.55
N ASP A 48 -7.56 9.90 11.52
CA ASP A 48 -7.18 8.97 12.55
C ASP A 48 -7.01 9.77 13.85
N THR A 49 -7.64 9.29 14.91
CA THR A 49 -7.65 9.95 16.22
C THR A 49 -6.49 9.48 17.10
N THR A 50 -5.52 8.77 16.53
CA THR A 50 -4.29 8.27 17.15
C THR A 50 -3.05 9.10 16.79
N GLY A 51 -3.17 10.42 16.57
CA GLY A 51 -2.09 11.37 16.87
C GLY A 51 -0.73 11.18 16.18
N GLU A 52 -0.63 10.49 15.06
CA GLU A 52 0.62 10.48 14.28
C GLU A 52 0.87 11.90 13.73
N THR A 53 1.83 12.61 14.33
CA THR A 53 2.09 14.03 14.05
C THR A 53 3.41 14.22 13.27
N PHE A 54 4.21 13.15 13.12
CA PHE A 54 5.56 13.18 12.57
C PHE A 54 5.72 12.16 11.43
N GLY A 55 6.48 12.54 10.41
CA GLY A 55 6.66 11.76 9.19
C GLY A 55 7.64 10.60 9.36
N ASN A 56 7.90 9.92 8.24
CA ASN A 56 8.90 8.87 8.14
C ASN A 56 10.30 9.48 7.91
N ASN A 57 11.31 8.88 8.54
CA ASN A 57 12.72 9.25 8.38
C ASN A 57 13.33 8.48 7.20
N LEU A 58 14.25 9.11 6.46
CA LEU A 58 14.95 8.43 5.38
C LEU A 58 16.01 7.50 5.98
N SER A 59 15.87 6.18 5.79
CA SER A 59 16.82 5.17 6.26
C SER A 59 17.59 4.51 5.13
N PHE A 60 17.04 4.52 3.93
CA PHE A 60 17.64 3.96 2.72
C PHE A 60 18.07 5.08 1.77
N PRO A 61 19.22 4.98 1.10
CA PRO A 61 19.70 6.04 0.24
C PRO A 61 18.73 6.38 -0.90
N VAL A 62 18.77 7.61 -1.40
CA VAL A 62 17.94 8.03 -2.54
C VAL A 62 18.70 8.89 -3.55
N ILE A 63 18.44 8.63 -4.83
CA ILE A 63 18.88 9.46 -5.96
C ILE A 63 17.72 10.31 -6.46
N TRP A 64 17.90 11.63 -6.45
CA TRP A 64 16.99 12.63 -7.03
C TRP A 64 17.26 12.78 -8.54
N SER A 65 16.80 11.83 -9.33
CA SER A 65 17.26 11.62 -10.71
C SER A 65 17.10 12.81 -11.67
N ASP A 66 15.95 13.50 -11.62
CA ASP A 66 15.54 14.48 -12.62
C ASP A 66 15.55 15.93 -12.09
N GLY A 67 16.38 16.21 -11.08
CA GLY A 67 16.62 17.55 -10.57
C GLY A 67 15.58 18.10 -9.58
N VAL A 68 14.67 17.25 -9.09
CA VAL A 68 13.67 17.61 -8.07
C VAL A 68 13.84 16.73 -6.85
N THR A 69 13.86 17.36 -5.67
CA THR A 69 13.97 16.70 -4.37
C THR A 69 12.63 16.70 -3.64
N LYS A 70 12.44 15.76 -2.70
CA LYS A 70 11.34 15.85 -1.72
C LYS A 70 11.85 16.42 -0.41
N ALA A 71 10.96 17.05 0.35
CA ALA A 71 11.26 17.41 1.74
C ALA A 71 11.47 16.12 2.56
N LEU A 72 12.57 16.07 3.29
CA LEU A 72 12.92 14.96 4.18
C LEU A 72 12.96 15.44 5.62
N GLN A 73 12.72 14.52 6.54
CA GLN A 73 12.89 14.75 7.97
C GLN A 73 14.37 14.62 8.34
N GLY A 74 14.85 15.54 9.16
CA GLY A 74 16.23 15.55 9.63
C GLY A 74 17.20 16.26 8.69
N VAL A 75 18.49 16.01 8.93
CA VAL A 75 19.61 16.51 8.13
C VAL A 75 20.54 15.33 7.89
N GLU A 76 21.00 15.16 6.65
CA GLU A 76 21.93 14.09 6.30
C GLU A 76 23.18 14.11 7.19
N GLY A 77 23.52 12.95 7.73
CA GLY A 77 24.67 12.77 8.62
C GLY A 77 24.42 13.18 10.08
N GLU A 78 23.26 13.75 10.40
CA GLU A 78 22.82 14.01 11.76
C GLU A 78 21.72 13.01 12.17
N TYR A 79 21.68 12.69 13.46
CA TYR A 79 20.60 11.91 14.04
C TYR A 79 20.33 12.30 15.49
N SER A 80 19.07 12.14 15.90
CA SER A 80 18.59 12.20 17.28
C SER A 80 17.82 10.92 17.55
N ILE A 81 18.15 10.22 18.63
CA ILE A 81 17.56 8.93 19.02
C ILE A 81 17.26 8.94 20.52
N THR A 82 16.38 9.85 20.93
CA THR A 82 16.03 10.04 22.35
C THR A 82 14.56 9.74 22.64
N GLY A 83 13.80 9.36 21.63
CA GLY A 83 12.38 9.03 21.72
C GLY A 83 12.11 7.58 22.10
N GLU A 84 10.93 7.12 21.71
CA GLU A 84 10.49 5.73 21.93
C GLU A 84 11.41 4.74 21.21
N TRP A 85 11.68 3.61 21.88
CA TRP A 85 12.42 2.49 21.29
C TRP A 85 11.89 1.14 21.77
N TRP A 86 12.22 0.09 21.02
CA TRP A 86 11.87 -1.29 21.30
C TRP A 86 13.13 -2.14 21.41
N GLY A 87 13.14 -3.12 22.31
CA GLY A 87 14.17 -4.17 22.31
C GLY A 87 13.87 -5.17 21.20
N VAL A 88 14.85 -5.48 20.35
CA VAL A 88 14.69 -6.43 19.23
C VAL A 88 15.81 -7.46 19.19
N TRP A 89 15.53 -8.64 18.63
CA TRP A 89 16.46 -9.76 18.52
C TRP A 89 16.13 -10.63 17.30
N ASN A 90 16.99 -11.60 16.98
CA ASN A 90 16.87 -12.48 15.80
C ASN A 90 16.70 -11.69 14.48
N GLU A 91 16.28 -12.39 13.42
CA GLU A 91 15.97 -11.84 12.10
C GLU A 91 14.56 -11.24 12.07
N ASP A 92 14.35 -10.25 11.20
CA ASP A 92 13.01 -9.70 10.98
C ASP A 92 12.10 -10.72 10.31
N PRO A 93 10.81 -10.76 10.68
CA PRO A 93 9.88 -11.71 10.11
C PRO A 93 9.65 -11.42 8.62
N ILE A 94 9.59 -12.48 7.81
CA ILE A 94 9.38 -12.38 6.36
C ILE A 94 7.90 -12.15 6.05
N ASP A 95 7.00 -12.72 6.86
CA ASP A 95 5.54 -12.65 6.67
C ASP A 95 4.79 -12.42 7.99
N PRO A 96 3.51 -11.96 7.94
CA PRO A 96 2.69 -11.74 9.14
C PRO A 96 2.39 -12.97 10.01
N GLN A 97 2.63 -14.18 9.52
CA GLN A 97 2.46 -15.43 10.24
C GLN A 97 3.74 -15.83 10.98
N ALA A 98 4.89 -15.24 10.65
CA ALA A 98 6.14 -15.40 11.37
C ALA A 98 6.13 -14.65 12.71
N PRO A 99 6.86 -15.16 13.74
CA PRO A 99 6.97 -14.47 15.02
C PRO A 99 7.68 -13.12 14.86
N LEU A 100 7.10 -12.07 15.45
CA LEU A 100 7.77 -10.79 15.60
C LEU A 100 8.64 -10.81 16.86
N TYR A 101 9.94 -10.54 16.70
CA TYR A 101 10.94 -10.63 17.77
C TYR A 101 11.26 -9.26 18.38
N SER A 102 10.29 -8.74 19.14
CA SER A 102 10.39 -7.43 19.78
C SER A 102 9.72 -7.37 21.16
N CYS A 103 10.12 -6.39 21.97
CA CYS A 103 9.53 -6.06 23.27
C CYS A 103 9.61 -4.55 23.53
N GLY A 104 8.62 -4.00 24.22
CA GLY A 104 8.48 -2.55 24.41
C GLY A 104 7.02 -2.12 24.42
N PRO A 105 6.73 -0.82 24.19
CA PRO A 105 7.70 0.26 23.98
C PRO A 105 8.45 0.68 25.25
N TYR A 106 9.61 1.30 25.09
CA TYR A 106 10.46 1.85 26.14
C TYR A 106 10.83 3.32 25.87
N ILE A 107 11.18 4.08 26.91
CA ILE A 107 11.68 5.46 26.79
C ILE A 107 12.92 5.64 27.69
N GLY A 108 13.93 6.35 27.19
CA GLY A 108 15.15 6.65 27.95
C GLY A 108 16.02 5.40 28.20
N ASP A 109 16.58 5.29 29.41
CA ASP A 109 17.53 4.24 29.80
C ASP A 109 16.85 3.04 30.49
N ASP A 110 15.61 2.72 30.08
CA ASP A 110 14.89 1.57 30.59
C ASP A 110 15.63 0.25 30.27
N GLU A 111 15.57 -0.71 31.20
CA GLU A 111 16.15 -2.04 31.00
C GLU A 111 15.27 -2.84 30.02
N PRO A 112 15.83 -3.34 28.91
CA PRO A 112 15.07 -4.10 27.93
C PRO A 112 14.69 -5.50 28.45
N CYS A 113 13.84 -6.20 27.70
CA CYS A 113 13.60 -7.61 27.98
C CYS A 113 14.89 -8.45 27.82
N ILE A 114 14.93 -9.61 28.49
CA ILE A 114 16.13 -10.45 28.59
C ILE A 114 16.67 -10.95 27.24
N ASP A 115 15.80 -11.07 26.25
CA ASP A 115 16.14 -11.59 24.92
C ASP A 115 16.63 -10.49 23.97
N ALA A 116 16.51 -9.20 24.33
CA ALA A 116 16.88 -8.10 23.45
C ALA A 116 18.39 -8.07 23.18
N GLU A 117 18.75 -7.96 21.90
CA GLU A 117 20.14 -7.85 21.45
C GLU A 117 20.46 -6.43 20.92
N TYR A 118 19.43 -5.70 20.51
CA TYR A 118 19.52 -4.36 19.95
C TYR A 118 18.37 -3.49 20.45
N ARG A 119 18.51 -2.15 20.29
CA ARG A 119 17.37 -1.24 20.37
C ARG A 119 16.96 -0.80 18.96
N ALA A 120 15.67 -0.62 18.75
CA ALA A 120 15.10 -0.07 17.54
C ALA A 120 14.28 1.19 17.88
N TYR A 121 14.81 2.36 17.52
CA TYR A 121 14.19 3.67 17.79
C TYR A 121 13.10 3.96 16.77
N VAL A 122 11.87 4.18 17.24
CA VAL A 122 10.66 4.28 16.41
C VAL A 122 10.76 5.45 15.42
N GLN A 123 10.38 5.21 14.18
CA GLN A 123 10.53 6.18 13.10
C GLN A 123 9.59 7.39 13.19
N LYS A 124 8.32 7.18 13.53
CA LYS A 124 7.31 8.26 13.60
C LYS A 124 7.24 8.89 15.00
N ASP A 125 8.41 9.16 15.59
CA ASP A 125 8.55 9.81 16.90
C ASP A 125 9.31 11.15 16.75
N GLU A 126 8.84 12.21 17.38
CA GLU A 126 9.38 13.57 17.24
C GLU A 126 10.83 13.73 17.71
N ASN A 127 11.26 12.86 18.61
CA ASN A 127 12.59 12.87 19.21
C ASN A 127 13.55 11.90 18.51
N ASN A 128 13.03 11.18 17.50
CA ASN A 128 13.73 10.21 16.68
C ASN A 128 13.80 10.76 15.24
N VAL A 129 14.98 11.28 14.88
CA VAL A 129 15.21 11.95 13.61
C VAL A 129 16.51 11.47 13.02
N TRP A 130 16.52 11.08 11.75
CA TRP A 130 17.72 10.71 11.01
C TRP A 130 17.48 10.81 9.51
N GLN A 131 18.56 10.88 8.73
CA GLN A 131 18.48 10.94 7.28
C GLN A 131 19.66 10.23 6.62
N ALA A 132 19.37 9.20 5.85
CA ALA A 132 20.33 8.47 5.03
C ALA A 132 20.89 9.33 3.89
N SER A 133 21.91 8.82 3.20
CA SER A 133 22.52 9.57 2.10
C SER A 133 21.54 9.83 0.97
N ASN A 134 21.51 11.07 0.48
CA ASN A 134 20.66 11.44 -0.63
C ASN A 134 21.33 12.50 -1.50
N GLY A 135 21.02 12.52 -2.79
CA GLY A 135 21.68 13.47 -3.68
C GLY A 135 21.28 13.31 -5.14
N PHE A 136 21.83 14.16 -5.98
CA PHE A 136 21.69 14.08 -7.42
C PHE A 136 22.60 13.00 -8.02
N PRO A 137 22.32 12.52 -9.25
CA PRO A 137 23.10 11.45 -9.88
C PRO A 137 24.63 11.62 -9.82
N ASP A 138 25.13 12.84 -9.99
CA ASP A 138 26.57 13.16 -10.03
C ASP A 138 27.26 12.93 -8.68
N GLU A 139 26.54 13.12 -7.57
CA GLU A 139 27.00 12.84 -6.21
C GLU A 139 27.23 11.33 -5.98
N PHE A 140 26.54 10.49 -6.76
CA PHE A 140 26.72 9.04 -6.80
C PHE A 140 27.63 8.58 -7.96
N GLY A 141 28.29 9.51 -8.65
CA GLY A 141 29.17 9.21 -9.78
C GLY A 141 28.44 8.79 -11.05
N LYS A 142 27.17 9.17 -11.20
CA LYS A 142 26.32 8.86 -12.36
C LYS A 142 25.97 10.13 -13.13
N SER A 143 25.94 10.06 -14.45
CA SER A 143 25.41 11.16 -15.28
C SER A 143 23.92 10.97 -15.60
N THR A 144 23.50 9.71 -15.68
CA THR A 144 22.15 9.26 -16.02
C THR A 144 21.83 8.06 -15.16
N ILE A 145 20.56 7.88 -14.81
CA ILE A 145 20.09 6.76 -14.01
C ILE A 145 19.43 5.74 -14.92
N ASN A 146 20.06 4.57 -15.03
CA ASN A 146 19.49 3.40 -15.67
C ASN A 146 19.13 2.42 -14.56
N VAL A 147 17.87 2.43 -14.14
CA VAL A 147 17.41 1.67 -12.97
C VAL A 147 17.85 0.22 -13.08
N ASP A 148 18.55 -0.28 -12.06
CA ASP A 148 19.00 -1.67 -12.02
C ASP A 148 17.86 -2.62 -11.65
N PHE A 149 17.00 -2.26 -10.69
CA PHE A 149 15.89 -3.11 -10.25
C PHE A 149 14.55 -2.38 -10.10
N ILE A 150 13.48 -3.08 -10.46
CA ILE A 150 12.09 -2.68 -10.26
C ILE A 150 11.46 -3.67 -9.28
N ASP A 151 10.87 -3.18 -8.21
CA ASP A 151 10.20 -3.95 -7.18
C ASP A 151 8.73 -3.51 -7.13
N TRP A 152 7.82 -4.38 -7.58
CA TRP A 152 6.38 -4.16 -7.46
C TRP A 152 5.88 -4.73 -6.13
N GLY A 153 4.91 -4.06 -5.52
CA GLY A 153 4.33 -4.53 -4.26
C GLY A 153 3.83 -5.99 -4.34
N ASP A 154 4.27 -6.79 -3.37
CA ASP A 154 3.96 -8.21 -3.16
C ASP A 154 2.45 -8.54 -3.24
N ASN A 155 1.62 -7.62 -2.77
CA ASN A 155 0.17 -7.76 -2.76
C ASN A 155 -0.43 -7.83 -4.17
N LEU A 156 0.20 -7.26 -5.20
CA LEU A 156 -0.25 -7.34 -6.58
C LEU A 156 0.10 -8.67 -7.25
N GLU A 157 1.14 -9.33 -6.75
CA GLU A 157 1.71 -10.57 -7.28
C GLU A 157 1.06 -11.80 -6.62
N SER A 158 0.58 -11.66 -5.39
CA SER A 158 0.11 -12.77 -4.55
C SER A 158 -1.40 -13.05 -4.60
N VAL A 159 -2.25 -12.03 -4.86
CA VAL A 159 -3.72 -12.21 -4.76
C VAL A 159 -4.54 -11.60 -5.91
N ASP A 160 -5.58 -12.33 -6.31
CA ASP A 160 -6.63 -11.84 -7.17
C ASP A 160 -7.55 -10.90 -6.40
N TRP A 161 -7.92 -9.80 -7.04
CA TRP A 161 -8.71 -8.75 -6.41
C TRP A 161 -10.16 -8.83 -6.86
N TYR A 162 -11.03 -8.11 -6.16
CA TYR A 162 -12.47 -8.12 -6.41
C TYR A 162 -12.95 -6.70 -6.70
N THR A 163 -14.11 -6.59 -7.34
CA THR A 163 -14.78 -5.31 -7.60
C THR A 163 -15.08 -4.48 -6.34
N LYS A 164 -14.89 -5.05 -5.14
CA LYS A 164 -15.03 -4.36 -3.85
C LYS A 164 -13.73 -4.16 -3.09
N SER A 165 -12.58 -4.35 -3.72
CA SER A 165 -11.28 -4.19 -3.08
C SER A 165 -10.86 -2.72 -2.99
N GLN A 166 -9.94 -2.45 -2.06
CA GLN A 166 -9.01 -1.34 -2.16
C GLN A 166 -7.66 -1.97 -2.42
N VAL A 167 -7.07 -1.65 -3.57
CA VAL A 167 -5.79 -2.22 -4.02
C VAL A 167 -4.74 -1.17 -3.76
N ARG A 168 -3.75 -1.50 -2.93
CA ARG A 168 -2.55 -0.68 -2.81
C ARG A 168 -1.64 -1.02 -3.98
N VAL A 169 -1.17 -0.02 -4.69
CA VAL A 169 -0.23 -0.17 -5.81
C VAL A 169 1.04 0.53 -5.39
N GLU A 170 2.13 -0.23 -5.32
CA GLU A 170 3.42 0.22 -4.85
C GLU A 170 4.51 -0.21 -5.84
N VAL A 171 5.45 0.70 -6.13
CA VAL A 171 6.64 0.43 -6.95
C VAL A 171 7.85 1.08 -6.29
N VAL A 172 8.92 0.32 -6.13
CA VAL A 172 10.24 0.83 -5.74
C VAL A 172 11.20 0.64 -6.91
N LEU A 173 12.00 1.67 -7.17
CA LEU A 173 13.07 1.64 -8.17
C LEU A 173 14.39 1.66 -7.43
N LEU A 174 15.32 0.77 -7.80
CA LEU A 174 16.61 0.64 -7.13
C LEU A 174 17.75 0.78 -8.14
N GLU A 175 18.80 1.45 -7.70
CA GLU A 175 20.04 1.65 -8.43
C GLU A 175 21.22 1.18 -7.56
N GLY A 176 22.10 0.36 -8.14
CA GLY A 176 23.35 -0.07 -7.54
C GLY A 176 24.39 1.05 -7.48
N LEU A 177 25.10 1.11 -6.37
CA LEU A 177 26.13 2.09 -6.08
C LEU A 177 27.51 1.43 -6.05
N ALA A 178 28.47 2.02 -6.77
CA ALA A 178 29.85 1.52 -6.78
C ALA A 178 30.59 1.79 -5.46
N THR A 179 30.19 2.85 -4.75
CA THR A 179 30.73 3.22 -3.43
C THR A 179 29.60 3.20 -2.43
N PRO A 180 29.71 2.40 -1.35
CA PRO A 180 28.72 2.39 -0.29
C PRO A 180 28.54 3.78 0.35
N VAL A 181 27.29 4.15 0.60
CA VAL A 181 26.89 5.40 1.26
C VAL A 181 26.16 5.12 2.58
N THR A 182 25.73 6.16 3.29
CA THR A 182 25.04 5.97 4.58
C THR A 182 23.65 5.38 4.37
N GLN A 183 23.45 4.16 4.85
CA GLN A 183 22.15 3.51 5.01
C GLN A 183 21.98 3.11 6.47
N PHE A 184 20.87 3.46 7.10
CA PHE A 184 20.57 3.04 8.47
C PHE A 184 19.96 1.64 8.47
N ALA A 185 20.39 0.79 9.40
CA ALA A 185 19.75 -0.51 9.61
C ALA A 185 18.39 -0.30 10.29
N MET A 186 17.34 -0.82 9.68
CA MET A 186 15.96 -0.73 10.18
C MET A 186 15.50 -2.09 10.69
N ARG A 187 14.61 -2.07 11.69
CA ARG A 187 14.04 -3.27 12.30
C ARG A 187 12.53 -3.14 12.45
N HIS A 188 11.80 -4.21 12.14
CA HIS A 188 10.37 -4.32 12.43
C HIS A 188 10.16 -4.47 13.94
N VAL A 189 9.39 -3.56 14.54
CA VAL A 189 9.20 -3.52 16.01
C VAL A 189 7.80 -3.83 16.48
N ASP A 190 6.76 -3.49 15.72
CA ASP A 190 5.37 -3.77 16.12
C ASP A 190 4.41 -3.83 14.93
N SER A 191 3.28 -4.50 15.13
CA SER A 191 2.09 -4.48 14.27
C SER A 191 2.36 -4.88 12.80
N TRP A 192 1.34 -4.82 11.94
CA TRP A 192 1.42 -5.25 10.54
C TRP A 192 0.56 -4.37 9.64
N GLY A 193 0.87 -4.34 8.34
CA GLY A 193 0.07 -3.64 7.35
C GLY A 193 0.06 -2.12 7.58
N ALA A 194 -1.13 -1.53 7.76
CA ALA A 194 -1.25 -0.07 7.90
C ALA A 194 -0.68 0.45 9.23
N ASP A 195 -0.64 -0.40 10.25
CA ASP A 195 -0.18 -0.05 11.59
C ASP A 195 1.28 -0.51 11.83
N GLU A 196 1.97 -0.98 10.79
CA GLU A 196 3.34 -1.51 10.86
C GLU A 196 4.33 -0.45 11.38
N VAL A 197 5.12 -0.82 12.38
CA VAL A 197 6.09 0.07 13.01
C VAL A 197 7.50 -0.46 12.83
N HIS A 198 8.40 0.42 12.38
CA HIS A 198 9.83 0.13 12.21
C HIS A 198 10.68 1.16 12.95
N GLY A 199 11.88 0.76 13.31
CA GLY A 199 12.83 1.63 13.99
C GLY A 199 14.29 1.46 13.58
N LEU A 200 15.08 2.51 13.80
CA LEU A 200 16.52 2.53 13.55
C LEU A 200 17.24 1.68 14.59
N GLN A 201 18.05 0.72 14.12
CA GLN A 201 18.78 -0.20 14.97
C GLN A 201 20.04 0.44 15.59
N THR A 202 20.24 0.20 16.88
CA THR A 202 21.47 0.52 17.61
C THR A 202 21.94 -0.68 18.43
N SER A 203 23.15 -0.62 18.97
CA SER A 203 23.59 -1.54 20.02
C SER A 203 22.61 -1.54 21.20
N LEU A 204 22.57 -2.64 21.98
CA LEU A 204 21.67 -2.75 23.14
C LEU A 204 21.81 -1.61 24.15
N ASP A 205 23.02 -1.06 24.30
CA ASP A 205 23.31 0.09 25.16
C ASP A 205 22.88 1.44 24.58
N GLY A 206 22.32 1.47 23.36
CA GLY A 206 21.85 2.67 22.67
C GLY A 206 22.94 3.61 22.18
N THR A 207 24.23 3.25 22.29
CA THR A 207 25.34 4.19 22.02
C THR A 207 25.84 4.16 20.58
N THR A 208 25.66 3.04 19.87
CA THR A 208 26.22 2.84 18.53
C THR A 208 25.11 2.59 17.54
N VAL A 209 24.99 3.46 16.54
CA VAL A 209 24.06 3.27 15.41
C VAL A 209 24.57 2.17 14.49
N MET A 210 23.65 1.32 14.02
CA MET A 210 23.94 0.25 13.08
C MET A 210 23.58 0.69 11.65
N TYR A 211 24.44 0.35 10.71
CA TYR A 211 24.30 0.73 9.30
C TYR A 211 24.05 -0.50 8.43
N GLY A 212 23.27 -0.30 7.37
CA GLY A 212 23.09 -1.26 6.29
C GLY A 212 24.29 -1.30 5.34
N LEU A 213 24.15 -2.03 4.23
CA LEU A 213 25.21 -2.17 3.23
C LEU A 213 25.50 -0.87 2.50
N GLY A 214 24.46 -0.08 2.19
CA GLY A 214 24.60 1.23 1.54
C GLY A 214 25.07 1.14 0.08
N ASP A 215 25.01 -0.04 -0.53
CA ASP A 215 25.43 -0.32 -1.91
C ASP A 215 24.29 -0.16 -2.91
N GLN A 216 23.11 0.29 -2.47
CA GLN A 216 21.96 0.59 -3.30
C GLN A 216 21.27 1.87 -2.86
N ALA A 217 20.59 2.54 -3.79
CA ALA A 217 19.72 3.68 -3.54
C ALA A 217 18.37 3.50 -4.23
N THR A 218 17.32 4.04 -3.62
CA THR A 218 16.04 4.23 -4.30
C THR A 218 16.12 5.35 -5.32
N VAL A 219 15.36 5.27 -6.42
CA VAL A 219 15.36 6.30 -7.47
C VAL A 219 14.05 7.07 -7.46
N TYR A 220 14.13 8.39 -7.22
CA TYR A 220 13.00 9.30 -7.32
C TYR A 220 13.05 10.11 -8.62
N SER A 221 11.93 10.17 -9.33
CA SER A 221 11.67 10.96 -10.52
C SER A 221 10.28 11.62 -10.39
N PRO A 222 10.16 12.94 -10.58
CA PRO A 222 8.89 13.65 -10.68
C PRO A 222 8.17 13.39 -12.01
N ASN A 223 8.83 12.77 -12.99
CA ASN A 223 8.25 12.42 -14.29
C ASN A 223 7.53 11.07 -14.27
N ALA A 224 7.55 10.35 -13.14
CA ALA A 224 6.85 9.09 -12.97
C ALA A 224 5.32 9.28 -13.06
N ARG A 225 4.64 8.32 -13.68
CA ARG A 225 3.19 8.30 -13.88
C ARG A 225 2.63 6.90 -13.67
N PHE A 226 1.45 6.85 -13.06
CA PHE A 226 0.64 5.64 -12.95
C PHE A 226 -0.59 5.72 -13.84
N THR A 227 -0.82 4.65 -14.61
CA THR A 227 -1.99 4.50 -15.49
C THR A 227 -2.66 3.15 -15.24
N ILE A 228 -3.98 3.12 -15.14
CA ILE A 228 -4.78 1.90 -15.01
C ILE A 228 -5.79 1.86 -16.15
N GLN A 229 -5.74 0.77 -16.92
CA GLN A 229 -6.65 0.53 -18.06
C GLN A 229 -7.23 -0.87 -17.99
N LYS A 230 -8.51 -1.01 -18.36
CA LYS A 230 -9.13 -2.33 -18.51
C LYS A 230 -8.74 -2.94 -19.85
N LEU A 231 -8.36 -4.23 -19.82
CA LEU A 231 -8.23 -5.04 -21.02
C LEU A 231 -9.59 -5.66 -21.36
N ASN A 232 -9.95 -5.60 -22.64
CA ASN A 232 -11.18 -6.16 -23.17
C ASN A 232 -11.00 -7.60 -23.70
N VAL A 233 -9.78 -8.12 -23.60
CA VAL A 233 -9.37 -9.46 -24.03
C VAL A 233 -8.60 -10.14 -22.89
N ASP A 234 -8.31 -11.44 -23.07
CA ASP A 234 -7.43 -12.16 -22.13
C ASP A 234 -6.02 -11.55 -22.12
N LYS A 235 -5.34 -11.54 -20.97
CA LYS A 235 -3.98 -10.98 -20.83
C LYS A 235 -2.95 -11.64 -21.75
N ASN A 236 -3.21 -12.87 -22.22
CA ASN A 236 -2.33 -13.60 -23.15
C ASN A 236 -2.72 -13.42 -24.63
N ASP A 237 -3.71 -12.57 -24.96
CA ASP A 237 -4.08 -12.32 -26.35
C ASP A 237 -2.90 -11.66 -27.08
N GLY A 238 -2.38 -12.35 -28.09
CA GLY A 238 -1.19 -11.90 -28.83
C GLY A 238 -1.39 -10.55 -29.55
N ARG A 239 -2.63 -10.10 -29.74
CA ARG A 239 -2.93 -8.76 -30.28
C ARG A 239 -2.55 -7.64 -29.32
N LEU A 240 -2.44 -7.89 -28.01
CA LEU A 240 -1.97 -6.88 -27.05
C LEU A 240 -0.55 -6.38 -27.35
N ASN A 241 0.24 -7.14 -28.12
CA ASN A 241 1.57 -6.72 -28.58
C ASN A 241 1.54 -5.60 -29.62
N SER A 242 0.38 -5.30 -30.23
CA SER A 242 0.23 -4.18 -31.17
C SER A 242 -0.15 -2.85 -30.51
N LEU A 243 -0.39 -2.85 -29.20
CA LEU A 243 -0.67 -1.63 -28.45
C LEU A 243 0.56 -0.72 -28.44
N GLU A 244 0.32 0.56 -28.69
CA GLU A 244 1.33 1.61 -28.56
C GLU A 244 1.11 2.40 -27.28
N TRP A 245 2.20 2.79 -26.63
CA TRP A 245 2.13 3.68 -25.49
C TRP A 245 2.12 5.13 -25.95
N ILE A 246 1.11 5.89 -25.51
CA ILE A 246 1.03 7.34 -25.71
C ILE A 246 1.24 7.99 -24.34
N PRO A 247 2.35 8.72 -24.14
CA PRO A 247 2.61 9.44 -22.89
C PRO A 247 1.44 10.32 -22.46
N GLU A 248 1.20 10.40 -21.16
CA GLU A 248 0.06 11.11 -20.55
C GLU A 248 -1.34 10.64 -20.98
N VAL A 249 -1.47 9.61 -21.83
CA VAL A 249 -2.77 9.07 -22.29
C VAL A 249 -2.95 7.61 -21.87
N GLY A 250 -1.97 6.75 -22.18
CA GLY A 250 -2.03 5.32 -21.90
C GLY A 250 -1.73 4.45 -23.11
N TRP A 251 -1.99 3.15 -22.97
CA TRP A 251 -1.99 2.20 -24.08
C TRP A 251 -3.13 2.51 -25.05
N ASN A 252 -2.81 2.51 -26.34
CA ASN A 252 -3.77 2.78 -27.38
C ASN A 252 -3.59 1.82 -28.57
N GLU A 253 -4.69 1.59 -29.28
CA GLU A 253 -4.66 0.86 -30.53
C GLU A 253 -4.19 1.73 -31.69
N LEU A 254 -3.33 1.15 -32.52
CA LEU A 254 -2.83 1.79 -33.73
C LEU A 254 -3.96 2.13 -34.72
N GLY A 255 -4.00 3.38 -35.17
CA GLY A 255 -4.56 3.78 -36.46
C GLY A 255 -6.03 3.41 -36.73
N GLY A 256 -6.91 3.45 -35.73
CA GLY A 256 -8.34 3.17 -35.93
C GLY A 256 -8.67 1.68 -36.10
N SER A 257 -7.81 0.80 -35.58
CA SER A 257 -8.16 -0.59 -35.27
C SER A 257 -9.52 -0.65 -34.56
N LEU A 258 -10.33 -1.64 -34.94
CA LEU A 258 -11.65 -1.92 -34.35
C LEU A 258 -11.58 -3.14 -33.41
N ASP A 259 -10.37 -3.51 -32.98
CA ASP A 259 -10.15 -4.71 -32.18
C ASP A 259 -10.64 -4.54 -30.73
N ASP A 260 -10.79 -3.28 -30.28
CA ASP A 260 -11.33 -2.90 -28.97
C ASP A 260 -10.65 -3.68 -27.84
N LEU A 261 -9.32 -3.63 -27.83
CA LEU A 261 -8.42 -4.42 -26.98
C LEU A 261 -8.28 -3.84 -25.57
N VAL A 262 -8.35 -2.51 -25.46
CA VAL A 262 -8.09 -1.77 -24.23
C VAL A 262 -9.01 -0.56 -24.14
N ASN A 263 -9.53 -0.28 -22.95
CA ASN A 263 -10.31 0.92 -22.70
C ASN A 263 -9.42 2.15 -22.48
N ASP A 264 -10.03 3.33 -22.55
CA ASP A 264 -9.42 4.56 -22.05
C ASP A 264 -8.97 4.38 -20.58
N ALA A 265 -7.95 5.12 -20.18
CA ALA A 265 -7.46 5.08 -18.82
C ALA A 265 -8.54 5.49 -17.83
N ILE A 266 -8.83 4.59 -16.88
CA ILE A 266 -9.65 4.95 -15.73
C ILE A 266 -8.82 5.85 -14.82
N PHE A 267 -7.59 5.45 -14.50
CA PHE A 267 -6.66 6.22 -13.68
C PHE A 267 -5.46 6.63 -14.53
N ASN A 268 -5.04 7.89 -14.43
CA ASN A 268 -3.89 8.39 -15.17
C ASN A 268 -3.35 9.67 -14.53
N GLU A 269 -2.41 9.53 -13.58
CA GLU A 269 -1.89 10.65 -12.79
C GLU A 269 -0.39 10.53 -12.58
N GLN A 270 0.28 11.64 -12.30
CA GLN A 270 1.67 11.62 -11.84
C GLN A 270 1.78 10.74 -10.59
N ALA A 271 2.80 9.89 -10.56
CA ALA A 271 2.99 8.95 -9.47
C ALA A 271 3.45 9.71 -8.22
N GLY A 272 2.61 9.65 -7.18
CA GLY A 272 3.01 10.11 -5.86
C GLY A 272 4.10 9.21 -5.29
N ALA A 273 5.06 9.81 -4.59
CA ALA A 273 6.11 9.08 -3.88
C ALA A 273 6.29 9.63 -2.48
N GLU A 274 6.62 8.76 -1.53
CA GLU A 274 6.84 9.10 -0.12
C GLU A 274 7.92 8.21 0.48
N VAL A 275 8.40 8.58 1.66
CA VAL A 275 9.25 7.71 2.47
C VAL A 275 8.34 6.72 3.20
N ASN A 276 8.54 5.42 3.00
CA ASN A 276 7.74 4.37 3.66
C ASN A 276 8.25 4.03 5.06
N VAL A 277 7.56 3.11 5.75
CA VAL A 277 7.96 2.65 7.10
C VAL A 277 9.33 1.98 7.14
N LYS A 278 9.88 1.49 6.02
CA LYS A 278 11.26 0.97 5.95
C LYS A 278 12.30 2.07 5.66
N GLY A 279 11.86 3.32 5.55
CA GLY A 279 12.71 4.49 5.27
C GLY A 279 13.18 4.57 3.81
N LYS A 280 12.45 3.97 2.86
CA LYS A 280 12.72 3.96 1.41
C LYS A 280 11.79 4.93 0.69
N ILE A 281 12.24 5.56 -0.40
CA ILE A 281 11.30 6.18 -1.34
C ILE A 281 10.54 5.09 -2.11
N ILE A 282 9.21 5.17 -2.04
CA ILE A 282 8.28 4.30 -2.75
C ILE A 282 7.30 5.15 -3.56
N TYR A 283 6.96 4.70 -4.77
CA TYR A 283 5.82 5.25 -5.48
C TYR A 283 4.58 4.49 -5.08
N GLY A 284 3.52 5.21 -4.71
CA GLY A 284 2.33 4.61 -4.14
C GLY A 284 1.04 5.25 -4.64
N THR A 285 0.02 4.43 -4.88
CA THR A 285 -1.36 4.90 -5.00
C THR A 285 -2.33 3.86 -4.44
N THR A 286 -3.49 4.30 -3.96
CA THR A 286 -4.57 3.41 -3.55
C THR A 286 -5.68 3.42 -4.59
N TRP A 287 -5.81 2.31 -5.31
CA TRP A 287 -6.90 2.11 -6.24
C TRP A 287 -8.16 1.61 -5.53
N ASN A 288 -9.16 2.49 -5.40
CA ASN A 288 -10.48 2.13 -4.88
C ASN A 288 -11.34 1.48 -5.97
N VAL A 289 -11.15 0.17 -6.18
CA VAL A 289 -11.88 -0.63 -7.18
C VAL A 289 -13.38 -0.47 -7.01
N ARG A 290 -13.91 -0.33 -5.78
CA ARG A 290 -15.37 -0.17 -5.52
C ARG A 290 -16.01 0.94 -6.33
N SER A 291 -15.30 2.05 -6.50
CA SER A 291 -15.81 3.26 -7.16
C SER A 291 -15.20 3.49 -8.53
N PHE A 292 -14.10 2.82 -8.85
CA PHE A 292 -13.29 3.13 -10.00
C PHE A 292 -12.90 1.87 -10.75
N ASN A 293 -13.86 1.27 -11.43
CA ASN A 293 -13.66 0.08 -12.25
C ASN A 293 -14.67 0.09 -13.40
N GLU A 294 -14.37 -0.70 -14.43
CA GLU A 294 -15.21 -0.95 -15.60
C GLU A 294 -15.71 -2.41 -15.62
N GLY A 295 -15.98 -2.95 -14.44
CA GLY A 295 -16.43 -4.32 -14.23
C GLY A 295 -15.28 -5.32 -14.09
N GLU A 296 -15.65 -6.59 -14.22
CA GLU A 296 -14.73 -7.72 -14.09
C GLU A 296 -13.84 -7.86 -15.32
N GLY A 297 -12.66 -8.46 -15.12
CA GLY A 297 -11.68 -8.70 -16.17
C GLY A 297 -10.27 -8.30 -15.76
N TYR A 298 -9.35 -8.35 -16.71
CA TYR A 298 -7.97 -7.94 -16.50
C TYR A 298 -7.83 -6.42 -16.57
N TYR A 299 -6.99 -5.90 -15.69
CA TYR A 299 -6.57 -4.51 -15.68
C TYR A 299 -5.05 -4.45 -15.80
N ARG A 300 -4.57 -3.59 -16.70
CA ARG A 300 -3.15 -3.28 -16.86
C ARG A 300 -2.81 -2.06 -16.03
N LEU A 301 -1.95 -2.26 -15.03
CA LEU A 301 -1.37 -1.20 -14.20
C LEU A 301 -0.01 -0.87 -14.81
N THR A 302 0.18 0.36 -15.27
CA THR A 302 1.42 0.80 -15.92
C THR A 302 2.09 1.88 -15.08
N PHE A 303 3.38 1.70 -14.80
CA PHE A 303 4.28 2.71 -14.27
C PHE A 303 5.23 3.15 -15.38
N SER A 304 5.31 4.45 -15.64
CA SER A 304 6.04 5.01 -16.79
C SER A 304 6.68 6.33 -16.44
N PHE A 305 7.61 6.79 -17.28
CA PHE A 305 8.15 8.15 -17.20
C PHE A 305 7.63 9.01 -18.37
N ASP A 306 7.00 10.12 -18.04
CA ASP A 306 6.57 11.11 -19.02
C ASP A 306 7.79 11.77 -19.69
N PRO A 307 7.80 11.95 -21.02
CA PRO A 307 8.87 12.67 -21.71
C PRO A 307 8.98 14.11 -21.22
N ASN A 308 10.14 14.44 -20.65
CA ASN A 308 10.44 15.80 -20.19
C ASN A 308 11.89 16.16 -20.52
N THR A 309 12.16 17.45 -20.67
CA THR A 309 13.51 17.98 -20.89
C THR A 309 14.49 17.67 -19.75
N ASN A 310 14.01 17.47 -18.53
CA ASN A 310 14.81 17.11 -17.36
C ASN A 310 14.82 15.60 -17.05
N LEU A 311 14.11 14.78 -17.85
CA LEU A 311 14.09 13.33 -17.63
C LEU A 311 15.51 12.77 -17.78
N ASN A 312 15.96 12.06 -16.75
CA ASN A 312 17.28 11.44 -16.63
C ASN A 312 17.20 10.03 -16.01
N THR A 313 15.99 9.46 -15.95
CA THR A 313 15.70 8.11 -15.44
C THR A 313 15.18 7.22 -16.55
N TYR A 314 15.79 6.05 -16.69
CA TYR A 314 15.48 5.11 -17.76
C TYR A 314 15.49 3.66 -17.30
N PHE A 315 14.68 2.85 -17.99
CA PHE A 315 14.82 1.40 -18.01
C PHE A 315 15.58 0.97 -19.26
N ASP A 316 16.49 0.02 -19.11
CA ASP A 316 17.25 -0.53 -20.23
C ASP A 316 17.28 -2.07 -20.19
N ALA A 317 18.06 -2.68 -21.07
CA ALA A 317 18.15 -4.13 -21.19
C ALA A 317 18.68 -4.81 -19.92
N THR A 318 19.42 -4.09 -19.08
CA THR A 318 20.01 -4.58 -17.82
C THR A 318 19.11 -4.39 -16.60
N THR A 319 18.08 -3.54 -16.68
CA THR A 319 17.06 -3.42 -15.63
C THR A 319 16.36 -4.77 -15.39
N GLU A 320 16.33 -5.23 -14.15
CA GLU A 320 15.66 -6.46 -13.73
C GLU A 320 14.41 -6.17 -12.91
N ILE A 321 13.44 -7.09 -12.93
CA ILE A 321 12.27 -7.05 -12.05
C ILE A 321 12.57 -8.01 -10.90
N ILE A 322 12.51 -7.52 -9.66
CA ILE A 322 12.65 -8.35 -8.47
C ILE A 322 11.41 -9.23 -8.37
N ILE A 323 11.64 -10.53 -8.17
CA ILE A 323 10.59 -11.52 -7.96
C ILE A 323 10.50 -11.75 -6.44
N PRO A 324 9.29 -11.83 -5.87
CA PRO A 324 9.12 -12.03 -4.43
C PRO A 324 9.76 -13.35 -3.97
N GLU A 325 10.40 -13.34 -2.80
CA GLU A 325 11.10 -14.50 -2.23
C GLU A 325 10.17 -15.73 -2.04
N GLU A 326 8.87 -15.52 -1.83
CA GLU A 326 7.88 -16.61 -1.75
C GLU A 326 7.76 -17.40 -3.06
N GLU A 327 7.95 -16.75 -4.22
CA GLU A 327 7.94 -17.43 -5.52
C GLU A 327 9.23 -18.23 -5.78
N GLU A 328 10.38 -17.86 -5.22
CA GLU A 328 11.61 -18.68 -5.32
C GLU A 328 11.45 -20.04 -4.62
N GLU A 329 10.77 -20.06 -3.46
CA GLU A 329 10.49 -21.30 -2.73
C GLU A 329 9.42 -22.18 -3.40
N LEU A 330 8.41 -21.56 -4.04
CA LEU A 330 7.35 -22.27 -4.76
C LEU A 330 7.82 -22.79 -6.13
N SER A 331 8.65 -22.03 -6.84
CA SER A 331 9.32 -22.44 -8.09
C SER A 331 10.10 -23.75 -7.92
N ALA A 332 10.73 -23.93 -6.75
CA ALA A 332 11.44 -25.17 -6.42
C ALA A 332 10.52 -26.37 -6.08
N LYS A 333 9.20 -26.15 -5.92
CA LYS A 333 8.26 -27.16 -5.38
C LYS A 333 7.02 -27.46 -6.24
N SER A 334 6.72 -26.75 -7.34
CA SER A 334 5.51 -27.01 -8.13
C SER A 334 5.66 -26.95 -9.67
N GLU A 335 6.23 -28.01 -10.25
CA GLU A 335 5.82 -28.46 -11.61
C GLU A 335 4.65 -29.46 -11.48
N ALA A 336 3.53 -29.09 -10.87
CA ALA A 336 2.32 -29.91 -10.91
C ALA A 336 1.07 -29.12 -10.52
N GLU A 337 0.06 -29.23 -11.37
CA GLU A 337 -1.34 -28.80 -11.19
C GLU A 337 -1.61 -27.30 -11.44
N GLY A 338 -2.06 -27.03 -12.67
CA GLY A 338 -2.64 -25.77 -13.05
C GLY A 338 -3.93 -25.49 -12.29
N GLY A 339 -3.99 -24.30 -11.69
CA GLY A 339 -5.21 -23.73 -11.16
C GLY A 339 -5.03 -22.94 -9.87
N ASP A 340 -4.24 -21.87 -9.89
CA ASP A 340 -4.53 -20.66 -9.11
C ASP A 340 -3.66 -19.52 -9.65
N SER A 341 -4.25 -18.54 -10.35
CA SER A 341 -3.52 -17.33 -10.74
C SER A 341 -3.47 -16.43 -9.50
N GLY A 342 -2.42 -16.54 -8.70
CA GLY A 342 -2.27 -15.79 -7.46
C GLY A 342 -2.37 -14.29 -7.70
N GLY A 343 -1.56 -13.72 -8.61
CA GLY A 343 -1.63 -12.30 -8.97
C GLY A 343 -1.06 -12.01 -10.35
N GLY A 344 -0.57 -10.78 -10.54
CA GLY A 344 0.02 -10.32 -11.79
C GLY A 344 1.49 -10.66 -11.93
N THR A 345 1.99 -10.66 -13.16
CA THR A 345 3.43 -10.75 -13.46
C THR A 345 3.86 -9.44 -14.09
N ALA A 346 4.88 -8.80 -13.52
CA ALA A 346 5.38 -7.55 -14.06
C ALA A 346 6.15 -7.77 -15.38
N VAL A 347 6.05 -6.78 -16.27
CA VAL A 347 6.65 -6.76 -17.60
C VAL A 347 7.29 -5.40 -17.85
N LYS A 348 8.57 -5.40 -18.22
CA LYS A 348 9.32 -4.21 -18.62
C LYS A 348 9.21 -3.95 -20.13
N ARG A 349 9.09 -2.69 -20.53
CA ARG A 349 9.15 -2.20 -21.91
C ARG A 349 10.12 -1.01 -22.01
N GLU A 350 11.39 -1.33 -22.25
CA GLU A 350 12.47 -0.34 -22.39
C GLU A 350 12.23 0.65 -23.54
N ASP A 351 11.58 0.20 -24.61
CA ASP A 351 11.24 1.01 -25.79
C ASP A 351 10.29 2.17 -25.48
N HIS A 352 9.54 2.05 -24.38
CA HIS A 352 8.58 3.06 -23.92
C HIS A 352 8.91 3.61 -22.52
N ASN A 353 10.07 3.23 -21.95
CA ASN A 353 10.49 3.61 -20.60
C ASN A 353 9.40 3.35 -19.53
N LEU A 354 8.81 2.15 -19.56
CA LEU A 354 7.75 1.75 -18.65
C LEU A 354 7.88 0.29 -18.17
N THR A 355 7.15 -0.01 -17.11
CA THR A 355 6.84 -1.36 -16.63
C THR A 355 5.35 -1.46 -16.38
N TYR A 356 4.76 -2.64 -16.58
CA TYR A 356 3.34 -2.85 -16.29
C TYR A 356 3.08 -4.22 -15.68
N MET A 357 1.92 -4.37 -15.05
CA MET A 357 1.43 -5.63 -14.51
C MET A 357 -0.05 -5.79 -14.86
N ASP A 358 -0.44 -6.99 -15.31
CA ASP A 358 -1.83 -7.33 -15.58
C ASP A 358 -2.42 -8.13 -14.41
N ILE A 359 -3.40 -7.56 -13.72
CA ILE A 359 -4.09 -8.20 -12.58
C ILE A 359 -5.55 -8.49 -12.89
N LEU A 360 -6.11 -9.54 -12.31
CA LEU A 360 -7.49 -9.95 -12.52
C LEU A 360 -8.41 -9.35 -11.44
N ILE A 361 -9.48 -8.69 -11.87
CA ILE A 361 -10.59 -8.27 -11.00
C ILE A 361 -11.78 -9.21 -11.19
N LYS A 362 -12.12 -9.94 -10.11
CA LYS A 362 -13.21 -10.92 -10.09
C LYS A 362 -14.53 -10.34 -9.59
N ALA A 363 -15.63 -10.96 -10.02
CA ALA A 363 -16.91 -10.85 -9.35
C ALA A 363 -16.76 -11.30 -7.89
N ARG A 364 -17.39 -10.59 -6.95
CA ARG A 364 -17.68 -11.24 -5.68
C ARG A 364 -18.95 -12.06 -5.86
N GLY A 365 -18.82 -13.39 -5.89
CA GLY A 365 -19.99 -14.26 -5.74
C GLY A 365 -20.76 -13.87 -4.49
N THR A 366 -22.07 -13.67 -4.61
CA THR A 366 -22.94 -13.60 -3.43
C THR A 366 -22.74 -14.91 -2.70
N GLY A 367 -22.03 -14.89 -1.57
CA GLY A 367 -21.87 -16.06 -0.73
C GLY A 367 -23.26 -16.62 -0.45
N GLN A 368 -23.55 -17.76 -1.07
CA GLN A 368 -24.73 -18.55 -0.79
C GLN A 368 -24.44 -19.13 0.59
N GLY A 369 -24.78 -18.37 1.63
CA GLY A 369 -24.80 -18.89 2.99
C GLY A 369 -25.59 -20.19 2.94
N GLY A 370 -24.93 -21.28 3.32
CA GLY A 370 -25.54 -22.59 3.50
C GLY A 370 -26.58 -22.54 4.60
N GLY A 371 -27.70 -21.89 4.32
CA GLY A 371 -28.92 -21.96 5.10
C GLY A 371 -29.49 -23.34 4.88
N ASN A 372 -29.25 -24.22 5.83
CA ASN A 372 -29.85 -25.54 5.93
C ASN A 372 -31.39 -25.38 6.05
N SER A 373 -32.07 -25.21 4.92
CA SER A 373 -33.53 -25.22 4.82
C SER A 373 -34.02 -26.66 4.77
N GLY A 374 -33.95 -27.35 5.91
CA GLY A 374 -34.66 -28.60 6.16
C GLY A 374 -36.10 -28.31 6.59
N GLY A 375 -36.97 -27.99 5.63
CA GLY A 375 -38.42 -27.97 5.84
C GLY A 375 -38.99 -29.38 5.78
N GLY A 376 -39.90 -29.73 6.69
CA GLY A 376 -40.66 -30.99 6.58
C GLY A 376 -41.41 -31.40 7.84
N VAL A 377 -42.44 -30.64 8.22
CA VAL A 377 -43.50 -31.10 9.13
C VAL A 377 -44.39 -32.09 8.38
N GLY A 378 -44.56 -33.31 8.90
CA GLY A 378 -45.45 -34.33 8.34
C GLY A 378 -45.83 -35.39 9.38
N SER A 379 -47.07 -35.28 9.87
CA SER A 379 -47.71 -36.12 10.88
C SER A 379 -48.23 -37.44 10.28
N GLY A 380 -48.24 -38.55 11.06
CA GLY A 380 -49.11 -39.70 10.76
C GLY A 380 -48.68 -41.09 11.26
N GLY A 381 -49.16 -41.47 12.45
CA GLY A 381 -49.92 -42.71 12.68
C GLY A 381 -49.24 -44.10 12.68
N GLY A 382 -49.03 -44.63 13.90
CA GLY A 382 -49.76 -45.82 14.38
C GLY A 382 -49.17 -47.24 14.26
N VAL A 383 -49.15 -47.91 15.44
CA VAL A 383 -49.48 -49.32 15.73
C VAL A 383 -48.34 -50.30 16.12
N ASP A 384 -48.33 -50.58 17.43
CA ASP A 384 -48.13 -51.81 18.22
C ASP A 384 -46.89 -52.72 18.10
N GLY A 385 -46.33 -53.06 19.28
CA GLY A 385 -45.39 -54.19 19.41
C GLY A 385 -44.62 -54.38 20.73
N ASN A 386 -45.30 -54.30 21.88
CA ASN A 386 -45.11 -55.07 23.12
C ASN A 386 -43.82 -55.92 23.38
N HIS A 387 -43.11 -55.65 24.50
CA HIS A 387 -42.58 -56.56 25.56
C HIS A 387 -41.39 -55.89 26.28
N GLY A 388 -41.51 -55.44 27.54
CA GLY A 388 -41.28 -56.21 28.78
C GLY A 388 -39.92 -55.77 29.36
N GLY A 389 -39.66 -55.50 30.64
CA GLY A 389 -40.33 -55.56 31.94
C GLY A 389 -39.23 -55.35 33.02
N GLY A 390 -39.59 -54.88 34.22
CA GLY A 390 -38.71 -54.89 35.42
C GLY A 390 -38.16 -53.52 35.85
N THR A 391 -38.85 -52.72 36.69
CA THR A 391 -38.92 -52.73 38.18
C THR A 391 -37.81 -51.97 38.91
N GLY A 392 -38.22 -50.90 39.61
CA GLY A 392 -37.81 -50.58 40.99
C GLY A 392 -36.92 -49.35 41.19
N THR A 393 -37.46 -48.17 41.53
CA THR A 393 -37.74 -47.60 42.88
C THR A 393 -36.67 -46.66 43.45
N VAL A 394 -37.08 -45.38 43.58
CA VAL A 394 -36.83 -44.32 44.60
C VAL A 394 -35.41 -43.96 45.04
N GLY A 395 -35.14 -42.64 45.10
CA GLY A 395 -34.11 -42.10 46.00
C GLY A 395 -33.78 -40.62 45.78
N SER A 396 -34.62 -39.73 46.30
CA SER A 396 -34.32 -38.30 46.52
C SER A 396 -33.20 -38.14 47.57
N GLY A 397 -32.36 -37.10 47.45
CA GLY A 397 -31.43 -36.71 48.52
C GLY A 397 -30.45 -35.60 48.18
N ASN A 398 -30.82 -34.35 48.52
CA ASN A 398 -29.92 -33.22 48.73
C ASN A 398 -28.88 -33.52 49.84
N GLY A 399 -27.68 -32.93 49.76
CA GLY A 399 -26.74 -32.92 50.88
C GLY A 399 -25.45 -32.15 50.62
N SER A 400 -25.40 -30.93 51.19
CA SER A 400 -24.29 -29.99 51.35
C SER A 400 -23.20 -30.43 52.36
N GLY A 401 -21.99 -29.86 52.22
CA GLY A 401 -20.96 -29.74 53.29
C GLY A 401 -19.53 -29.94 52.73
N SER A 402 -18.70 -28.90 52.50
CA SER A 402 -17.82 -28.17 53.46
C SER A 402 -16.78 -29.04 54.19
N GLY A 403 -15.48 -28.72 54.05
CA GLY A 403 -14.46 -29.15 55.03
C GLY A 403 -13.00 -29.19 54.56
N SER A 404 -12.29 -28.08 54.83
CA SER A 404 -10.85 -27.87 55.15
C SER A 404 -9.77 -28.94 54.87
N GLY A 405 -8.66 -28.52 54.23
CA GLY A 405 -7.46 -28.00 54.94
C GLY A 405 -6.31 -28.96 55.31
N HIS A 406 -5.09 -28.37 55.29
CA HIS A 406 -3.73 -28.86 55.63
C HIS A 406 -2.94 -29.53 54.49
N ASN A 407 -1.72 -29.11 54.14
CA ASN A 407 -0.67 -28.35 54.86
C ASN A 407 -0.15 -27.14 54.08
#